data_AF-A0A4Y2R5P6-F1
#
_entry.id   AF-A0A4Y2R5P6-F1
#
_cell.length_a   1.000
_cell.length_b   1.000
_cell.length_c   1.000
_cell.angle_alpha   90.00
_cell.angle_beta   90.00
_cell.angle_gamma   90.00
#
_symmetry.space_group_name_H-M   'P 1'
#
loop_
_entity.id
_entity.type
_entity.pdbx_description
1 polymer ?
#
loop_
_entity_poly.entity_id
_entity_poly.type
_entity_poly.pdbx_seq_one_letter_code
_entity_poly.pdbx_strand_id
1 'polypeptide(L)' 'MQDIVSNVLNSNAEGSDDEDDSECEKKSVSTSDALKAIDDLRSFFTNSEAADEHLKAIRDLEKVVLTTKK' A
#
# COMPACT_ATOMS: atom_id res chain seq x y z
N MET A 1 -4.29 39.89 -26.90
CA MET A 1 -3.28 38.85 -26.66
C MET A 1 -3.96 37.70 -25.94
N GLN A 2 -4.56 36.81 -26.73
CA GLN A 2 -5.37 35.66 -26.28
C GLN A 2 -4.79 34.36 -26.87
N ASP A 3 -3.48 34.11 -26.71
CA ASP A 3 -2.82 33.00 -27.42
C ASP A 3 -1.88 32.14 -26.56
N ILE A 4 -1.72 32.42 -25.26
CA ILE A 4 -0.80 31.63 -24.40
C ILE A 4 -1.55 30.57 -23.58
N VAL A 5 -2.83 30.79 -23.27
CA VAL A 5 -3.60 29.87 -22.42
C VAL A 5 -4.12 28.66 -23.19
N SER A 6 -4.27 28.76 -24.51
CA SER A 6 -4.84 27.68 -25.33
C SER A 6 -3.85 26.61 -25.77
N ASN A 7 -2.53 26.86 -25.63
CA ASN A 7 -1.50 25.89 -26.01
C ASN A 7 -1.11 24.93 -24.88
N VAL A 8 -1.42 25.28 -23.63
CA VAL A 8 -1.11 24.44 -22.45
C VAL A 8 -2.16 23.34 -22.26
N LEU A 9 -3.41 23.59 -22.66
CA LEU A 9 -4.51 22.63 -22.52
C LEU A 9 -4.63 21.64 -23.69
N ASN A 10 -3.88 21.83 -24.79
CA ASN A 10 -4.06 21.06 -26.03
C ASN A 10 -2.92 20.08 -26.36
N SER A 11 -2.00 19.78 -25.43
CA SER A 11 -0.82 18.95 -25.77
C SER A 11 -0.50 17.77 -24.85
N ASN A 12 -1.44 17.31 -24.02
CA ASN A 12 -1.27 16.05 -23.29
C ASN A 12 -2.48 15.12 -23.40
N ALA A 13 -3.12 15.11 -24.58
CA ALA A 13 -4.08 14.07 -24.99
C ALA A 13 -3.39 12.99 -25.84
N GLU A 14 -2.18 12.58 -25.48
CA GLU A 14 -1.50 11.46 -26.13
C GLU A 14 -0.90 10.53 -25.06
N GLY A 15 -1.57 9.39 -24.92
CA GLY A 15 -0.94 8.08 -24.72
C GLY A 15 0.11 7.94 -23.63
N SER A 16 -0.33 7.55 -22.45
CA SER A 16 0.08 6.22 -22.01
C SER A 16 -1.13 5.54 -21.37
N ASP A 17 -1.80 4.73 -22.18
CA ASP A 17 -2.37 3.49 -21.68
C ASP A 17 -1.15 2.64 -21.28
N ASP A 18 -0.51 2.98 -20.16
CA ASP A 18 0.37 2.05 -19.47
C ASP A 18 -0.58 1.05 -18.82
N GLU A 19 -1.12 0.17 -19.67
CA GLU A 19 -1.30 -1.22 -19.31
C GLU A 19 0.10 -1.77 -19.03
N ASP A 20 0.66 -1.32 -17.91
CA ASP A 20 1.66 -2.07 -17.18
C ASP A 20 0.89 -3.21 -16.50
N ASP A 21 0.35 -4.09 -17.34
CA ASP A 21 0.16 -5.50 -17.04
C ASP A 21 1.55 -6.16 -16.97
N SER A 22 2.53 -5.48 -16.35
CA SER A 22 3.58 -6.17 -15.64
C SER A 22 2.82 -7.02 -14.65
N GLU A 23 2.62 -8.25 -15.08
CA GLU A 23 2.36 -9.43 -14.30
C GLU A 23 2.93 -9.14 -12.92
N CYS A 24 2.06 -8.61 -12.05
CA CYS A 24 2.45 -8.23 -10.72
C CYS A 24 2.77 -9.57 -10.15
N GLU A 25 4.07 -9.93 -10.18
CA GLU A 25 4.57 -11.19 -9.69
C GLU A 25 3.95 -11.25 -8.32
N LYS A 26 2.92 -12.09 -8.16
CA LYS A 26 2.25 -12.26 -6.89
C LYS A 26 3.27 -13.03 -6.07
N LYS A 27 4.30 -12.31 -5.60
CA LYS A 27 5.27 -12.75 -4.63
C LYS A 27 4.38 -13.23 -3.53
N SER A 28 4.28 -14.55 -3.44
CA SER A 28 3.36 -15.19 -2.53
C SER A 28 3.97 -14.93 -1.18
N VAL A 29 3.57 -13.81 -0.57
CA VAL A 29 4.02 -13.41 0.75
C VAL A 29 3.60 -14.56 1.64
N SER A 30 4.60 -15.30 2.11
CA SER A 30 4.34 -16.40 3.01
C SER A 30 3.64 -15.83 4.24
N THR A 31 2.75 -16.60 4.85
CA THR A 31 2.18 -16.21 6.15
C THR A 31 3.29 -15.86 7.14
N SER A 32 4.44 -16.52 7.05
CA SER A 32 5.61 -16.20 7.89
C SER A 32 6.15 -14.79 7.64
N ASP A 33 6.24 -14.37 6.38
CA ASP A 33 6.73 -13.04 6.02
C ASP A 33 5.73 -11.95 6.42
N ALA A 34 4.43 -12.24 6.28
CA ALA A 34 3.36 -11.36 6.75
C ALA A 34 3.37 -11.19 8.28
N LEU A 35 3.55 -12.29 9.03
CA LEU A 35 3.66 -12.23 10.50
C LEU A 35 4.91 -11.48 10.94
N LYS A 36 6.04 -11.66 10.25
CA LYS A 36 7.27 -10.90 10.54
C LYS A 36 7.08 -9.40 10.33
N ALA A 37 6.42 -8.98 9.24
CA ALA A 37 6.12 -7.57 8.99
C ALA A 37 5.18 -6.98 10.06
N ILE A 38 4.24 -7.78 10.59
CA ILE A 38 3.36 -7.40 11.70
C ILE A 38 4.16 -7.20 13.00
N ASP A 39 5.14 -8.06 13.29
CA ASP A 39 6.02 -7.93 14.45
C ASP A 39 6.93 -6.70 14.34
N ASP A 40 7.51 -6.46 13.17
CA ASP A 40 8.33 -5.26 12.90
C ASP A 40 7.48 -3.98 13.08
N LEU A 41 6.24 -4.00 12.60
CA LEU A 41 5.29 -2.91 12.76
C LEU A 41 4.93 -2.70 14.25
N ARG A 42 4.67 -3.79 14.99
CA ARG A 42 4.42 -3.74 16.44
C ARG A 42 5.58 -3.10 17.19
N SER A 43 6.82 -3.48 16.86
CA SER A 43 8.03 -2.92 17.46
C SER A 43 8.20 -1.42 17.18
N PHE A 44 7.65 -0.92 16.07
CA PHE A 44 7.69 0.50 15.74
C PHE A 44 6.77 1.32 16.65
N PHE A 45 5.61 0.77 17.02
CA PHE A 45 4.62 1.47 17.84
C PHE A 45 4.81 1.30 19.34
N THR A 46 5.59 0.34 19.82
CA THR A 46 5.76 0.06 21.27
C THR A 46 6.28 1.23 22.12
N ASN A 47 6.84 2.29 21.52
CA ASN A 47 7.35 3.47 22.23
C ASN A 47 6.52 4.75 21.99
N SER A 48 5.40 4.68 21.28
CA SER A 48 4.58 5.84 20.93
C SER A 48 3.42 6.02 21.91
N GLU A 49 3.08 7.24 22.30
CA GLU A 49 1.92 7.53 23.16
C GLU A 49 0.58 7.11 22.49
N ALA A 50 0.56 7.06 21.15
CA ALA A 50 -0.56 6.54 20.35
C ALA A 50 -0.56 5.00 20.22
N ALA A 51 0.31 4.28 20.95
CA ALA A 51 0.50 2.85 20.80
C ALA A 51 -0.79 2.04 20.96
N ASP A 52 -1.70 2.43 21.86
CA ASP A 52 -2.82 1.54 22.24
C ASP A 52 -3.81 1.29 21.07
N GLU A 53 -4.15 2.34 20.31
CA GLU A 53 -5.01 2.21 19.13
C GLU A 53 -4.28 1.50 17.96
N HIS A 54 -3.00 1.80 17.75
CA HIS A 54 -2.19 1.17 16.71
C HIS A 54 -1.92 -0.31 17.01
N LEU A 55 -1.65 -0.68 18.25
CA LEU A 55 -1.47 -2.06 18.70
C LEU A 55 -2.77 -2.87 18.56
N LYS A 56 -3.93 -2.25 18.78
CA LYS A 56 -5.23 -2.88 18.51
C LYS A 56 -5.40 -3.20 17.02
N ALA A 57 -5.12 -2.23 16.14
CA ALA A 57 -5.21 -2.44 14.70
C ALA A 57 -4.24 -3.54 14.21
N ILE A 58 -3.01 -3.57 14.74
CA ILE A 58 -2.01 -4.60 14.42
C ILE A 58 -2.49 -6.01 14.83
N ARG A 59 -3.12 -6.14 16.01
CA ARG A 59 -3.71 -7.41 16.46
C ARG A 59 -4.88 -7.87 15.58
N ASP A 60 -5.69 -6.93 15.12
CA ASP A 60 -6.81 -7.25 14.22
C ASP A 60 -6.29 -7.73 12.85
N LEU A 61 -5.20 -7.12 12.33
CA LEU A 61 -4.47 -7.59 11.15
C LEU A 61 -3.87 -9.00 11.31
N GLU A 62 -3.24 -9.28 12.45
CA GLU A 62 -2.68 -10.60 12.78
C GLU A 62 -3.75 -11.69 12.72
N LYS A 63 -4.95 -11.41 13.27
CA LYS A 63 -6.10 -12.33 13.18
C LYS A 63 -6.55 -12.57 11.75
N VAL A 64 -6.63 -11.53 10.92
CA VAL A 64 -7.02 -11.68 9.50
C VAL A 64 -6.04 -12.59 8.77
N VAL A 65 -4.73 -12.38 8.95
CA VAL A 65 -3.70 -13.22 8.33
C VAL A 65 -3.84 -14.69 8.76
N LEU A 66 -4.18 -14.94 10.02
CA LEU A 66 -4.38 -16.28 10.56
C LEU A 66 -5.69 -16.94 10.08
N THR A 67 -6.78 -16.18 9.94
CA THR A 67 -8.09 -16.72 9.54
C THR A 67 -8.26 -16.88 8.03
N THR A 68 -7.45 -16.17 7.23
CA THR A 68 -7.46 -16.27 5.76
C THR A 68 -6.73 -17.53 5.27
N LYS A 69 -6.01 -18.23 6.14
CA LYS A 69 -5.56 -19.62 5.91
C LYS A 69 -6.73 -20.59 6.14
N LYS A 70 -7.62 -20.73 5.15
CA LYS A 70 -8.58 -21.83 5.09
C LYS A 70 -8.63 -22.41 3.68
#